data_AF-A0A377X749-F1
#
_entry.id   AF-A0A377X749-F1
#
_cell.length_a   1.000
_cell.length_b   1.000
_cell.length_c   1.000
_cell.angle_alpha   90.00
_cell.angle_beta   90.00
_cell.angle_gamma   90.00
#
_symmetry.space_group_name_H-M   'P 1'
#
loop_
_entity.id
_entity.type
_entity.pdbx_description
1 polymer ?
#
loop_
_entity_poly.entity_id
_entity_poly.type
_entity_poly.pdbx_seq_one_letter_code
_entity_poly.pdbx_strand_id
1 'polypeptide(L)'
;MVADKPFFIEPLFTRDPRLIKQEHILMAMMAIKGIYAEHQVQSLNHGIGFNTAAIELLLPTYGEQLGLKGKICKHWTLNPHPTLIPAIESGWVESVHCFGGELGMEEYIRARPDIFFTGPDGSMRSNRAFCQLAGQYAVDMFIGSTLQVDGLANSSTVTRGRLSRLRRRAEHGPRPARSPPRHPGMAQYDHRAGPDAAR
;
A
#
# COMPACT_ATOMS: atom_id res chain seq x y z
N MET A 1 21.02 16.05 -26.72
CA MET A 1 21.15 14.62 -27.02
C MET A 1 19.83 13.95 -26.69
N VAL A 2 19.20 13.30 -27.66
CA VAL A 2 17.99 12.47 -27.45
C VAL A 2 18.45 11.02 -27.56
N ALA A 3 17.93 10.14 -26.70
CA ALA A 3 18.27 8.72 -26.76
C ALA A 3 17.82 8.11 -28.11
N ASP A 4 18.54 7.08 -28.55
CA ASP A 4 18.27 6.30 -29.76
C ASP A 4 16.94 5.52 -29.69
N LYS A 5 16.46 5.25 -28.48
CA LYS A 5 15.17 4.60 -28.22
C LYS A 5 14.53 5.13 -26.94
N PRO A 6 13.20 5.00 -26.78
CA PRO A 6 12.53 5.27 -25.51
C PRO A 6 13.18 4.50 -24.35
N PHE A 7 13.24 5.12 -23.19
CA PHE A 7 13.72 4.44 -22.00
C PHE A 7 12.78 3.30 -21.63
N PHE A 8 13.35 2.21 -21.11
CA PHE A 8 12.58 1.04 -20.74
C PHE A 8 11.85 1.26 -19.40
N ILE A 9 10.56 0.92 -19.37
CA ILE A 9 9.72 0.93 -18.17
C ILE A 9 9.19 -0.49 -17.96
N GLU A 10 9.44 -1.06 -16.78
CA GLU A 10 8.94 -2.37 -16.39
C GLU A 10 7.61 -2.23 -15.63
N PRO A 11 6.56 -3.01 -15.96
CA PRO A 11 5.31 -3.07 -15.21
C PRO A 11 5.51 -3.87 -13.91
N LEU A 12 6.27 -3.30 -12.97
CA LEU A 12 6.77 -4.02 -11.81
C LEU A 12 5.62 -4.37 -10.83
N PHE A 13 4.64 -3.49 -10.70
CA PHE A 13 3.57 -3.59 -9.69
C PHE A 13 2.26 -4.12 -10.24
N THR A 14 2.06 -4.10 -11.55
CA THR A 14 0.88 -4.68 -12.20
C THR A 14 0.77 -6.18 -11.91
N ARG A 15 -0.40 -6.61 -11.41
CA ARG A 15 -0.70 -8.02 -11.14
C ARG A 15 -1.94 -8.42 -11.90
N ASP A 16 -1.86 -9.54 -12.63
CA ASP A 16 -2.98 -10.11 -13.35
C ASP A 16 -3.99 -10.71 -12.34
N PRO A 17 -5.21 -10.16 -12.22
CA PRO A 17 -6.20 -10.63 -11.25
C PRO A 17 -6.59 -12.10 -11.43
N ARG A 18 -6.41 -12.67 -12.64
CA ARG A 18 -6.71 -14.09 -12.92
C ARG A 18 -5.81 -15.05 -12.14
N LEU A 19 -4.67 -14.58 -11.65
CA LEU A 19 -3.73 -15.35 -10.85
C LEU A 19 -4.00 -15.24 -9.34
N ILE A 20 -5.02 -14.48 -8.94
CA ILE A 20 -5.48 -14.41 -7.56
C ILE A 20 -6.23 -15.70 -7.22
N LYS A 21 -5.81 -16.37 -6.16
CA LYS A 21 -6.35 -17.65 -5.70
C LYS A 21 -7.19 -17.48 -4.44
N GLN A 22 -7.89 -18.53 -4.05
CA GLN A 22 -8.79 -18.53 -2.90
C GLN A 22 -8.07 -18.21 -1.58
N GLU A 23 -6.83 -18.67 -1.41
CA GLU A 23 -6.01 -18.33 -0.25
C GLU A 23 -5.72 -16.82 -0.14
N HIS A 24 -5.51 -16.14 -1.27
CA HIS A 24 -5.31 -14.68 -1.28
C HIS A 24 -6.60 -13.95 -0.90
N ILE A 25 -7.74 -14.41 -1.40
CA ILE A 25 -9.07 -13.85 -1.09
C ILE A 25 -9.35 -14.00 0.41
N LEU A 26 -9.15 -15.19 0.97
CA LEU A 26 -9.35 -15.44 2.40
C LEU A 26 -8.47 -14.53 3.27
N MET A 27 -7.17 -14.46 2.97
CA MET A 27 -6.24 -13.59 3.70
C MET A 27 -6.63 -12.11 3.56
N ALA A 28 -7.10 -11.69 2.38
CA ALA A 28 -7.54 -10.33 2.15
C ALA A 28 -8.80 -9.97 2.96
N MET A 29 -9.79 -10.87 3.03
CA MET A 29 -10.97 -10.69 3.89
C MET A 29 -10.57 -10.58 5.37
N MET A 30 -9.65 -11.42 5.83
CA MET A 30 -9.12 -11.35 7.20
C MET A 30 -8.40 -10.03 7.47
N ALA A 31 -7.60 -9.53 6.52
CA ALA A 31 -6.92 -8.25 6.65
C ALA A 31 -7.91 -7.07 6.73
N ILE A 32 -8.91 -7.03 5.84
CA ILE A 32 -9.92 -5.96 5.82
C ILE A 32 -10.70 -5.94 7.14
N LYS A 33 -11.22 -7.09 7.58
CA LYS A 33 -12.07 -7.16 8.77
C LYS A 33 -11.27 -7.08 10.07
N GLY A 34 -10.22 -7.89 10.19
CA GLY A 34 -9.50 -8.09 11.46
C GLY A 34 -8.38 -7.10 11.71
N ILE A 35 -7.98 -6.31 10.71
CA ILE A 35 -6.92 -5.30 10.88
C ILE A 35 -7.44 -3.92 10.46
N TYR A 36 -7.97 -3.79 9.24
CA TYR A 36 -8.24 -2.46 8.68
C TYR A 36 -9.44 -1.82 9.38
N ALA A 37 -10.52 -2.60 9.53
CA ALA A 37 -11.72 -2.18 10.25
C ALA A 37 -11.46 -2.09 11.75
N GLU A 38 -10.83 -3.09 12.36
CA GLU A 38 -10.59 -3.12 13.81
C GLU A 38 -9.83 -1.88 14.29
N HIS A 39 -8.74 -1.54 13.58
CA HIS A 39 -7.88 -0.41 13.94
C HIS A 39 -8.24 0.90 13.23
N GLN A 40 -9.36 0.95 12.49
CA GLN A 40 -9.83 2.12 11.74
C GLN A 40 -8.72 2.77 10.88
N VAL A 41 -8.04 1.96 10.08
CA VAL A 41 -6.85 2.37 9.32
C VAL A 41 -7.25 3.36 8.23
N GLN A 42 -6.78 4.60 8.34
CA GLN A 42 -7.12 5.67 7.40
C GLN A 42 -6.16 5.71 6.20
N SER A 43 -4.89 5.39 6.45
CA SER A 43 -3.79 5.61 5.52
C SER A 43 -2.81 4.44 5.48
N LEU A 44 -2.37 4.01 4.30
CA LEU A 44 -1.57 2.79 4.18
C LEU A 44 -0.64 2.70 2.96
N ASN A 45 0.29 1.76 3.05
CA ASN A 45 1.13 1.27 1.94
C ASN A 45 0.91 -0.24 1.75
N HIS A 46 0.64 -0.63 0.50
CA HIS A 46 0.66 -2.03 0.09
C HIS A 46 2.03 -2.39 -0.50
N GLY A 47 2.63 -3.43 0.07
CA GLY A 47 3.71 -4.17 -0.53
C GLY A 47 3.24 -4.85 -1.82
N ILE A 48 4.20 -5.17 -2.67
CA ILE A 48 3.96 -5.81 -3.96
C ILE A 48 3.57 -7.29 -3.79
N GLY A 49 2.49 -7.74 -4.45
CA GLY A 49 2.10 -9.16 -4.43
C GLY A 49 0.62 -9.40 -4.72
N PHE A 50 0.25 -10.67 -4.95
CA PHE A 50 -1.15 -11.05 -5.15
C PHE A 50 -2.00 -10.93 -3.88
N ASN A 51 -1.38 -11.07 -2.70
CA ASN A 51 -2.06 -10.94 -1.41
C ASN A 51 -2.67 -9.54 -1.23
N THR A 52 -1.89 -8.49 -1.49
CA THR A 52 -2.34 -7.09 -1.37
C THR A 52 -3.21 -6.66 -2.55
N ALA A 53 -2.94 -7.16 -3.77
CA ALA A 53 -3.84 -6.95 -4.90
C ALA A 53 -5.25 -7.50 -4.65
N ALA A 54 -5.37 -8.64 -3.96
CA ALA A 54 -6.66 -9.18 -3.55
C ALA A 54 -7.39 -8.26 -2.57
N ILE A 55 -6.68 -7.60 -1.65
CA ILE A 55 -7.26 -6.59 -0.75
C ILE A 55 -7.83 -5.43 -1.55
N GLU A 56 -7.04 -4.86 -2.47
CA GLU A 56 -7.44 -3.72 -3.31
C GLU A 56 -8.75 -3.99 -4.07
N LEU A 57 -8.87 -5.18 -4.66
CA LEU A 57 -10.05 -5.60 -5.42
C LEU A 57 -11.26 -5.94 -4.54
N LEU A 58 -11.05 -6.30 -3.28
CA LEU A 58 -12.13 -6.65 -2.35
C LEU A 58 -12.68 -5.47 -1.56
N LEU A 59 -11.98 -4.33 -1.50
CA LEU A 59 -12.51 -3.10 -0.90
C LEU A 59 -13.93 -2.74 -1.43
N PRO A 60 -14.15 -2.59 -2.75
CA PRO A 60 -15.46 -2.21 -3.28
C PRO A 60 -16.55 -3.30 -3.19
N THR A 61 -16.23 -4.49 -2.68
CA THR A 61 -17.16 -5.61 -2.56
C THR A 61 -17.32 -6.03 -1.11
N TYR A 62 -16.38 -6.79 -0.57
CA TYR A 62 -16.41 -7.25 0.81
C TYR A 62 -16.31 -6.09 1.80
N GLY A 63 -15.47 -5.09 1.53
CA GLY A 63 -15.40 -3.88 2.35
C GLY A 63 -16.73 -3.12 2.37
N GLU A 64 -17.42 -3.05 1.24
CA GLU A 64 -18.74 -2.42 1.10
C GLU A 64 -19.81 -3.19 1.89
N GLN A 65 -19.80 -4.52 1.83
CA GLN A 65 -20.70 -5.38 2.63
C GLN A 65 -20.55 -5.16 4.13
N LEU A 66 -19.36 -4.77 4.59
CA LEU A 66 -19.09 -4.42 5.98
C LEU A 66 -19.42 -2.95 6.31
N GLY A 67 -19.84 -2.14 5.32
CA GLY A 67 -20.18 -0.73 5.50
C GLY A 67 -18.97 0.14 5.88
N LEU A 68 -17.79 -0.16 5.33
CA LEU A 68 -16.52 0.47 5.70
C LEU A 68 -16.07 1.60 4.75
N LYS A 69 -16.81 1.84 3.65
CA LYS A 69 -16.51 2.90 2.70
C LYS A 69 -16.43 4.27 3.39
N GLY A 70 -15.38 5.03 3.09
CA GLY A 70 -15.10 6.34 3.71
C GLY A 70 -14.63 6.28 5.16
N LYS A 71 -14.65 5.09 5.80
CA LYS A 71 -14.18 4.88 7.17
C LYS A 71 -12.74 4.40 7.23
N ILE A 72 -12.25 3.73 6.19
CA ILE A 72 -10.88 3.19 6.14
C ILE A 72 -10.26 3.42 4.75
N CYS A 73 -8.94 3.26 4.65
CA CYS A 73 -8.20 3.20 3.38
C CYS A 73 -8.40 4.39 2.43
N LYS A 74 -8.45 5.60 2.96
CA LYS A 74 -8.64 6.83 2.19
C LYS A 74 -7.36 7.34 1.54
N HIS A 75 -6.23 7.25 2.25
CA HIS A 75 -4.96 7.84 1.80
C HIS A 75 -3.89 6.80 1.54
N TRP A 76 -3.26 6.85 0.38
CA TRP A 76 -2.33 5.82 -0.06
C TRP A 76 -0.97 6.41 -0.40
N THR A 77 0.07 5.77 0.10
CA THR A 77 1.40 5.88 -0.48
C THR A 77 1.58 4.64 -1.33
N LEU A 78 1.33 4.72 -2.63
CA LEU A 78 1.30 3.54 -3.49
C LEU A 78 1.65 3.91 -4.92
N ASN A 79 2.26 2.99 -5.66
CA ASN A 79 2.30 3.16 -7.11
C ASN A 79 0.87 3.05 -7.68
N PRO A 80 0.59 3.59 -8.87
CA PRO A 80 -0.74 3.53 -9.45
C PRO A 80 -1.06 2.10 -9.91
N HIS A 81 -1.50 1.26 -8.99
CA HIS A 81 -1.84 -0.13 -9.26
C HIS A 81 -3.13 -0.21 -10.09
N PRO A 82 -3.15 -0.92 -11.23
CA PRO A 82 -4.39 -1.16 -11.96
C PRO A 82 -5.46 -1.88 -11.12
N THR A 83 -5.04 -2.70 -10.15
CA THR A 83 -5.92 -3.40 -9.20
C THR A 83 -6.63 -2.48 -8.22
N LEU A 84 -6.16 -1.23 -8.05
CA LEU A 84 -6.82 -0.22 -7.22
C LEU A 84 -7.89 0.58 -7.98
N ILE A 85 -7.95 0.49 -9.31
CA ILE A 85 -8.94 1.23 -10.13
C ILE A 85 -10.37 1.03 -9.61
N PRO A 86 -10.85 -0.20 -9.33
CA PRO A 86 -12.22 -0.37 -8.83
C PRO A 86 -12.50 0.32 -7.49
N ALA A 87 -11.52 0.40 -6.60
CA ALA A 87 -11.64 1.12 -5.33
C ALA A 87 -11.66 2.65 -5.55
N ILE A 88 -10.88 3.16 -6.51
CA ILE A 88 -10.89 4.58 -6.89
C ILE A 88 -12.23 4.97 -7.52
N GLU A 89 -12.72 4.19 -8.48
CA GLU A 89 -14.00 4.45 -9.17
C GLU A 89 -15.21 4.32 -8.25
N SER A 90 -15.14 3.42 -7.28
CA SER A 90 -16.19 3.30 -6.26
C SER A 90 -16.09 4.34 -5.15
N GLY A 91 -15.09 5.25 -5.16
CA GLY A 91 -14.97 6.34 -4.20
C GLY A 91 -14.49 5.91 -2.81
N TRP A 92 -13.66 4.87 -2.73
CA TRP A 92 -12.97 4.49 -1.49
C TRP A 92 -11.71 5.31 -1.24
N VAL A 93 -11.03 5.65 -2.33
CA VAL A 93 -9.72 6.31 -2.30
C VAL A 93 -9.91 7.80 -2.45
N GLU A 94 -9.32 8.58 -1.55
CA GLU A 94 -9.32 10.05 -1.60
C GLU A 94 -8.00 10.61 -2.15
N SER A 95 -6.87 9.95 -1.88
CA SER A 95 -5.58 10.42 -2.38
C SER A 95 -4.57 9.30 -2.55
N VAL A 96 -3.77 9.35 -3.63
CA VAL A 96 -2.65 8.45 -3.87
C VAL A 96 -1.40 9.25 -4.22
N HIS A 97 -0.41 9.23 -3.32
CA HIS A 97 0.93 9.73 -3.63
C HIS A 97 1.80 8.59 -4.16
N CYS A 98 2.38 8.79 -5.35
CA CYS A 98 3.07 7.74 -6.10
C CYS A 98 4.59 7.78 -5.95
N PHE A 99 5.19 6.60 -5.75
CA PHE A 99 6.65 6.48 -5.75
C PHE A 99 7.24 6.51 -7.17
N GLY A 100 6.47 6.07 -8.16
CA GLY A 100 6.82 5.97 -9.58
C GLY A 100 5.55 5.78 -10.42
N GLY A 101 5.72 5.75 -11.74
CA GLY A 101 4.64 5.37 -12.67
C GLY A 101 4.48 3.87 -12.83
N GLU A 102 3.38 3.47 -13.45
CA GLU A 102 3.10 2.11 -13.88
C GLU A 102 2.65 2.17 -15.35
N LEU A 103 3.20 1.27 -16.18
CA LEU A 103 2.97 1.28 -17.61
C LEU A 103 1.47 1.09 -17.93
N GLY A 104 0.90 2.00 -18.73
CA GLY A 104 -0.50 1.95 -19.16
C GLY A 104 -1.48 2.68 -18.23
N MET A 105 -0.99 3.26 -17.13
CA MET A 105 -1.82 4.02 -16.19
C MET A 105 -1.79 5.54 -16.45
N GLU A 106 -1.00 6.01 -17.40
CA GLU A 106 -0.70 7.43 -17.60
C GLU A 106 -1.95 8.26 -17.90
N GLU A 107 -2.78 7.81 -18.84
CA GLU A 107 -4.02 8.51 -19.22
C GLU A 107 -5.08 8.44 -18.13
N TYR A 108 -5.16 7.31 -17.42
CA TYR A 108 -6.07 7.17 -16.29
C TYR A 108 -5.71 8.15 -15.15
N ILE A 109 -4.42 8.26 -14.83
CA ILE A 109 -3.94 9.20 -13.82
C ILE A 109 -4.18 10.65 -14.24
N ARG A 110 -3.94 10.98 -15.51
CA ARG A 110 -4.23 12.30 -16.08
C ARG A 110 -5.72 12.66 -15.94
N ALA A 111 -6.60 11.69 -16.07
CA ALA A 111 -8.05 11.88 -15.92
C ALA A 111 -8.52 11.98 -14.46
N ARG A 112 -7.65 11.67 -13.48
CA ARG A 112 -7.97 11.66 -12.05
C ARG A 112 -7.04 12.57 -11.22
N PRO A 113 -6.97 13.88 -11.51
CA PRO A 113 -6.15 14.84 -10.76
C PRO A 113 -6.68 15.11 -9.34
N ASP A 114 -7.92 14.72 -9.06
CA ASP A 114 -8.55 14.73 -7.74
C ASP A 114 -7.92 13.71 -6.79
N ILE A 115 -7.46 12.57 -7.32
CA ILE A 115 -6.88 11.47 -6.57
C ILE A 115 -5.35 11.47 -6.61
N PHE A 116 -4.79 11.74 -7.79
CA PHE A 116 -3.35 11.66 -8.03
C PHE A 116 -2.70 13.03 -8.12
N PHE A 117 -1.44 13.10 -7.67
CA PHE A 117 -0.64 14.32 -7.75
C PHE A 117 -0.14 14.54 -9.18
N THR A 118 -0.82 15.43 -9.91
CA THR A 118 -0.49 15.81 -11.29
C THR A 118 0.06 17.23 -11.36
N GLY A 119 0.95 17.48 -12.31
CA GLY A 119 1.49 18.81 -12.58
C GLY A 119 0.52 19.65 -13.43
N PRO A 120 0.84 20.94 -13.67
CA PRO A 120 0.04 21.80 -14.56
C PRO A 120 -0.09 21.28 -15.99
N ASP A 121 0.84 20.41 -16.42
CA ASP A 121 0.83 19.71 -17.71
C ASP A 121 -0.07 18.45 -17.74
N GLY A 122 -0.75 18.16 -16.62
CA GLY A 122 -1.62 17.00 -16.42
C GLY A 122 -0.89 15.68 -16.23
N SER A 123 0.45 15.65 -16.35
CA SER A 123 1.24 14.44 -16.11
C SER A 123 1.45 14.18 -14.62
N MET A 124 1.54 12.91 -14.24
CA MET A 124 1.78 12.52 -12.85
C MET A 124 3.17 12.97 -12.38
N ARG A 125 3.25 13.51 -11.16
CA ARG A 125 4.51 13.87 -10.49
C ARG A 125 4.84 12.86 -9.40
N SER A 126 5.30 11.68 -9.82
CA SER A 126 5.81 10.69 -8.86
C SER A 126 7.11 11.16 -8.21
N ASN A 127 7.27 10.94 -6.91
CA ASN A 127 8.51 11.23 -6.20
C ASN A 127 8.82 10.10 -5.21
N ARG A 128 9.78 9.25 -5.55
CA ARG A 128 10.15 8.11 -4.70
C ARG A 128 10.62 8.57 -3.32
N ALA A 129 11.43 9.62 -3.21
CA ALA A 129 11.98 10.05 -1.93
C ALA A 129 10.87 10.56 -0.99
N PHE A 130 10.00 11.45 -1.47
CA PHE A 130 8.87 11.94 -0.67
C PHE A 130 7.82 10.88 -0.38
N CYS A 131 7.54 10.00 -1.33
CA CYS A 131 6.59 8.91 -1.09
C CYS A 131 7.11 7.92 -0.03
N GLN A 132 8.42 7.66 0.01
CA GLN A 132 9.04 6.84 1.06
C GLN A 132 8.96 7.54 2.42
N LEU A 133 9.22 8.84 2.47
CA LEU A 133 9.10 9.63 3.70
C LEU A 133 7.65 9.60 4.23
N ALA A 134 6.67 9.80 3.37
CA ALA A 134 5.26 9.71 3.72
C ALA A 134 4.88 8.29 4.17
N GLY A 135 5.35 7.26 3.48
CA GLY A 135 5.10 5.88 3.86
C GLY A 135 5.75 5.46 5.19
N GLN A 136 6.78 6.17 5.64
CA GLN A 136 7.40 5.91 6.94
C GLN A 136 6.76 6.71 8.08
N TYR A 137 6.37 7.96 7.83
CA TYR A 137 5.98 8.90 8.89
C TYR A 137 4.53 9.37 8.85
N ALA A 138 3.81 9.15 7.75
CA ALA A 138 2.50 9.73 7.49
C ALA A 138 1.43 8.69 7.10
N VAL A 139 1.72 7.39 7.18
CA VAL A 139 0.72 6.32 7.03
C VAL A 139 0.55 5.53 8.32
N ASP A 140 -0.66 5.02 8.54
CA ASP A 140 -1.00 4.18 9.70
C ASP A 140 -0.33 2.81 9.61
N MET A 141 -0.27 2.24 8.40
CA MET A 141 0.09 0.84 8.21
C MET A 141 0.90 0.56 6.93
N PHE A 142 1.79 -0.41 7.05
CA PHE A 142 2.34 -1.18 5.94
C PHE A 142 1.89 -2.64 6.01
N ILE A 143 1.45 -3.21 4.88
CA ILE A 143 1.23 -4.65 4.74
C ILE A 143 2.03 -5.19 3.55
N GLY A 144 2.62 -6.37 3.70
CA GLY A 144 3.41 -6.98 2.63
C GLY A 144 3.64 -8.47 2.83
N SER A 145 4.33 -9.08 1.88
CA SER A 145 4.66 -10.51 1.91
C SER A 145 6.17 -10.73 1.95
N THR A 146 6.56 -11.95 2.32
CA THR A 146 7.96 -12.38 2.43
C THR A 146 8.08 -13.83 1.97
N LEU A 147 9.29 -14.28 1.65
CA LEU A 147 9.51 -15.68 1.24
C LEU A 147 9.71 -16.60 2.44
N GLN A 148 10.28 -16.09 3.52
CA GLN A 148 10.59 -16.86 4.73
C GLN A 148 10.33 -16.03 5.99
N VAL A 149 9.89 -16.73 7.04
CA VAL A 149 9.71 -16.23 8.40
C VAL A 149 10.22 -17.30 9.37
N ASP A 150 11.02 -16.92 10.37
CA ASP A 150 11.47 -17.83 11.44
C ASP A 150 10.50 -17.82 12.65
N GLY A 151 10.75 -18.66 13.65
CA GLY A 151 9.89 -18.75 14.85
C GLY A 151 9.88 -17.49 15.73
N LEU A 152 10.79 -16.53 15.50
CA LEU A 152 10.83 -15.24 16.18
C LEU A 152 10.23 -14.12 15.31
N ALA A 153 9.58 -14.48 14.20
CA ALA A 153 9.00 -13.57 13.22
C ALA A 153 10.02 -12.70 12.46
N ASN A 154 11.32 -13.03 12.50
CA ASN A 154 12.27 -12.44 11.56
C ASN A 154 11.95 -12.91 10.16
N SER A 155 12.07 -12.02 9.19
CA SER A 155 11.44 -12.20 7.90
C SER A 155 12.34 -11.69 6.77
N SER A 156 12.54 -12.54 5.77
CA SER A 156 13.50 -12.29 4.68
C SER A 156 13.01 -12.82 3.34
N THR A 157 13.44 -12.16 2.27
CA THR A 157 13.30 -12.65 0.90
C THR A 157 14.55 -13.37 0.41
N VAL A 158 15.66 -13.34 1.16
CA VAL A 158 16.92 -13.99 0.76
C VAL A 158 16.76 -15.50 0.95
N THR A 159 17.10 -16.28 -0.08
CA THR A 159 17.05 -17.74 -0.03
C THR A 159 18.39 -18.33 -0.46
N ARG A 160 18.61 -19.63 -0.19
CA ARG A 160 19.87 -20.30 -0.52
C ARG A 160 20.21 -20.11 -2.02
N GLY A 161 21.37 -19.52 -2.28
CA GLY A 161 21.84 -19.25 -3.65
C GLY A 161 21.16 -18.08 -4.36
N ARG A 162 20.31 -17.29 -3.69
CA ARG A 162 19.65 -16.11 -4.27
C ARG A 162 19.65 -14.92 -3.31
N LEU A 163 20.51 -13.95 -3.61
CA LEU A 163 20.56 -12.66 -2.91
C LEU A 163 19.49 -11.72 -3.46
N SER A 164 18.26 -11.85 -2.98
CA SER A 164 17.21 -10.86 -3.23
C SER A 164 17.47 -9.59 -2.42
N ARG A 165 17.07 -8.42 -2.96
CA ARG A 165 17.31 -7.13 -2.29
C ARG A 165 16.18 -6.80 -1.32
N LEU A 166 16.53 -6.39 -0.10
CA LEU A 166 15.62 -5.62 0.77
C LEU A 166 15.34 -4.28 0.09
N ARG A 167 14.07 -4.00 -0.20
CA ARG A 167 13.60 -2.72 -0.72
C ARG A 167 12.73 -2.05 0.36
N ARG A 168 11.59 -1.49 -0.01
CA ARG A 168 10.68 -0.68 0.83
C ARG A 168 10.24 -1.31 2.16
N ARG A 169 10.24 -2.65 2.24
CA ARG A 169 9.87 -3.40 3.45
C ARG A 169 10.73 -3.03 4.67
N ALA A 170 12.01 -2.73 4.45
CA ALA A 170 12.93 -2.36 5.53
C ALA A 170 12.65 -0.95 6.09
N GLU A 171 12.06 -0.07 5.27
CA GLU A 171 11.78 1.32 5.62
C GLU A 171 10.38 1.48 6.24
N HIS A 172 9.38 0.77 5.70
CA HIS A 172 7.99 0.86 6.15
C HIS A 172 7.58 -0.20 7.18
N GLY A 173 8.33 -1.30 7.27
CA GLY A 173 8.02 -2.40 8.19
C GLY A 173 8.30 -2.08 9.65
N PRO A 174 9.48 -1.52 9.99
CA PRO A 174 9.80 -1.15 11.37
C PRO A 174 9.04 0.10 11.82
N ARG A 175 8.69 0.14 13.11
CA ARG A 175 8.21 1.37 13.75
C ARG A 175 9.34 2.42 13.72
N PRO A 176 9.06 3.70 13.40
CA PRO A 176 10.09 4.74 13.37
C PRO A 176 10.79 4.87 14.74
N ALA A 177 12.12 4.69 14.77
CA ALA A 177 12.89 4.62 16.02
C ALA A 177 13.09 5.97 16.72
N ARG A 178 12.97 7.10 16.01
CA ARG A 178 13.16 8.45 16.56
C ARG A 178 11.84 9.16 16.71
N SER A 179 11.28 9.06 17.92
CA SER A 179 9.99 9.61 18.35
C SER A 179 8.80 9.13 17.51
N PRO A 180 7.77 8.50 18.09
CA PRO A 180 6.54 8.29 17.35
C PRO A 180 6.06 9.64 16.80
N PRO A 181 5.47 9.69 15.58
CA PRO A 181 4.88 10.91 15.06
C PRO A 181 4.04 11.56 16.17
N ARG A 182 4.36 12.80 16.55
CA ARG A 182 3.68 13.50 17.66
C ARG A 182 2.26 13.95 17.29
N HIS A 183 1.79 13.60 16.10
CA HIS A 183 0.46 13.94 15.61
C HIS A 183 -0.58 12.94 16.17
N PRO A 184 -1.62 13.41 16.86
CA PRO A 184 -2.55 12.57 17.62
C PRO A 184 -3.62 11.83 16.80
N GLY A 185 -3.45 11.68 15.49
CA GLY A 185 -4.48 11.09 14.64
C GLY A 185 -3.97 9.86 13.91
N MET A 186 -3.87 8.69 14.56
CA MET A 186 -3.57 7.43 13.88
C MET A 186 -3.95 6.20 14.71
N ALA A 187 -4.29 5.10 14.01
CA ALA A 187 -4.43 3.74 14.54
C ALA A 187 -3.24 3.30 15.44
N GLN A 188 -2.09 3.96 15.28
CA GLN A 188 -0.90 3.83 16.14
C GLN A 188 -1.16 3.99 17.65
N TYR A 189 -2.24 4.66 18.06
CA TYR A 189 -2.63 4.83 19.46
C TYR A 189 -3.32 3.60 20.05
N ASP A 190 -3.98 2.78 19.22
CA ASP A 190 -4.66 1.55 19.64
C ASP A 190 -3.67 0.47 20.10
N HIS A 191 -2.43 0.53 19.62
CA HIS A 191 -1.36 -0.38 20.04
C HIS A 191 -0.66 0.01 21.36
N ARG A 192 -1.15 1.02 22.10
CA ARG A 192 -0.67 1.30 23.46
C ARG A 192 -1.32 0.30 24.40
N ALA A 193 -0.52 -0.47 25.14
CA ALA A 193 -1.03 -1.33 26.19
C ALA A 193 -1.90 -0.49 27.15
N GLY A 194 -3.13 -0.95 27.41
CA GLY A 194 -4.00 -0.34 28.40
C GLY A 194 -3.38 -0.38 29.80
N PRO A 195 -3.86 0.46 30.73
CA PRO A 195 -3.32 0.54 32.09
C PRO A 195 -3.41 -0.78 32.89
N ASP A 196 -4.16 -1.77 32.42
CA ASP A 196 -4.32 -3.08 33.06
C ASP A 196 -3.27 -4.14 32.67
N ALA A 197 -2.31 -3.82 31.79
CA ALA A 197 -1.24 -4.77 31.43
C ALA A 197 -0.14 -4.93 32.51
N ALA A 198 -0.34 -4.37 33.70
CA ALA A 198 0.59 -4.40 34.83
C ALA A 198 -0.04 -4.94 36.14
N ARG A 199 -1.04 -5.83 36.03
CA ARG A 199 -1.55 -6.61 37.16
C ARG A 199 -1.34 -8.10 36.95
#